data_AF-A0A831PJU8-F1
#
_entry.id   AF-A0A831PJU8-F1
#
_cell.length_a   1.000
_cell.length_b   1.000
_cell.length_c   1.000
_cell.angle_alpha   90.00
_cell.angle_beta   90.00
_cell.angle_gamma   90.00
#
_symmetry.space_group_name_H-M   'P 1'
#
loop_
_entity.id
_entity.type
_entity.pdbx_description
1 polymer ?
#
loop_
_entity_poly.entity_id
_entity_poly.type
_entity_poly.pdbx_seq_one_letter_code
_entity_poly.pdbx_strand_id
1 'polypeptide(L)'
;MPSAGTYGYVPEVSYLFGFPRAIIPGGVEMDLDAVATATSTDGKDKTAWKNFNFQMGALSSALEHAIPEQMFTTRENPGIAVSAVKALKIALSEGQRIYRINKANMAAALPNLHFSGETIDEIRQAVMAGKEVITHMDPIAIPGWKGAGYVITDPETGAGAWKIGGGLNGGLGPFGALLTGVAQGAAAAAMLIALGAAIATLGPLGALAAVLLITLVLLPILLIEIAYANTVFTSDAEQACLVIGRVTGSFLSVLIATVHSGSFAELVVEILGFIGMNILMEGDYDRVGECAP
;
A
#
# COMPACT_ATOMS: atom_id res chain seq x y z
N MET A 1 1.97 -34.46 -6.13
CA MET A 1 1.22 -33.19 -6.22
C MET A 1 1.97 -32.28 -7.19
N PRO A 2 1.31 -31.62 -8.15
CA PRO A 2 1.97 -30.66 -9.01
C PRO A 2 2.24 -29.36 -8.25
N SER A 3 3.35 -28.70 -8.58
CA SER A 3 3.58 -27.30 -8.20
C SER A 3 2.92 -26.38 -9.21
N ALA A 4 2.46 -25.21 -8.78
CA ALA A 4 1.84 -24.20 -9.63
C ALA A 4 2.38 -22.80 -9.28
N GLY A 5 2.41 -21.94 -10.28
CA GLY A 5 2.77 -20.54 -10.15
C GLY A 5 2.40 -19.78 -11.42
N THR A 6 2.46 -18.46 -11.34
CA THR A 6 2.12 -17.55 -12.42
C THR A 6 3.33 -16.73 -12.85
N TYR A 7 3.34 -16.38 -14.14
CA TYR A 7 4.24 -15.38 -14.69
C TYR A 7 3.38 -14.29 -15.30
N GLY A 8 3.65 -13.05 -14.91
CA GLY A 8 2.91 -11.88 -15.34
C GLY A 8 3.84 -10.80 -15.87
N TYR A 9 3.34 -10.03 -16.84
CA TYR A 9 3.92 -8.75 -17.16
C TYR A 9 3.11 -7.68 -16.41
N VAL A 10 3.79 -6.86 -15.62
CA VAL A 10 3.20 -5.83 -14.77
C VAL A 10 3.61 -4.47 -15.34
N PRO A 11 2.77 -3.86 -16.20
CA PRO A 11 3.07 -2.55 -16.74
C PRO A 11 2.87 -1.45 -15.70
N GLU A 12 3.58 -0.33 -15.88
CA GLU A 12 3.32 0.88 -15.14
C GLU A 12 2.24 1.73 -15.84
N VAL A 13 1.41 2.44 -15.08
CA VAL A 13 0.36 3.31 -15.64
C VAL A 13 0.73 4.77 -15.35
N SER A 14 0.84 5.57 -16.41
CA SER A 14 1.01 7.01 -16.30
C SER A 14 -0.32 7.69 -16.06
N TYR A 15 -0.40 8.51 -15.03
CA TYR A 15 -1.61 9.27 -14.70
C TYR A 15 -1.43 10.76 -14.99
N LEU A 16 -2.48 11.39 -15.50
CA LEU A 16 -2.61 12.84 -15.61
C LEU A 16 -3.92 13.25 -14.91
N PHE A 17 -3.82 13.99 -13.81
CA PHE A 17 -4.97 14.34 -12.96
C PHE A 17 -5.80 13.12 -12.51
N GLY A 18 -5.15 12.00 -12.20
CA GLY A 18 -5.82 10.77 -11.77
C GLY A 18 -6.45 9.95 -12.91
N PHE A 19 -6.41 10.43 -14.15
CA PHE A 19 -6.85 9.66 -15.31
C PHE A 19 -5.65 8.91 -15.92
N PRO A 20 -5.77 7.59 -16.17
CA PRO A 20 -4.72 6.83 -16.83
C PRO A 20 -4.57 7.34 -18.27
N ARG A 21 -3.38 7.87 -18.59
CA ARG A 21 -3.06 8.47 -19.90
C ARG A 21 -2.26 7.54 -20.79
N ALA A 22 -1.41 6.70 -20.21
CA ALA A 22 -0.55 5.80 -20.96
C ALA A 22 -0.14 4.58 -20.13
N ILE A 23 0.15 3.48 -20.83
CA ILE A 23 0.84 2.31 -20.26
C ILE A 23 2.33 2.48 -20.58
N ILE A 24 3.16 2.51 -19.55
CA ILE A 24 4.61 2.59 -19.63
C ILE A 24 5.18 1.17 -19.51
N PRO A 25 6.28 0.83 -20.20
CA PRO A 25 6.98 -0.43 -19.99
C PRO A 25 7.26 -0.68 -18.49
N GLY A 26 6.83 -1.83 -17.98
CA GLY A 26 7.02 -2.22 -16.58
C GLY A 26 7.86 -3.49 -16.45
N GLY A 27 7.60 -4.27 -15.41
CA GLY A 27 8.40 -5.44 -15.03
C GLY A 27 7.77 -6.78 -15.42
N VAL A 28 8.55 -7.85 -15.24
CA VAL A 28 8.03 -9.23 -15.19
C VAL A 28 7.98 -9.65 -13.74
N GLU A 29 6.86 -10.23 -13.33
CA GLU A 29 6.65 -10.81 -12.02
C GLU A 29 6.48 -12.32 -12.16
N MET A 30 7.04 -13.06 -11.20
CA MET A 30 6.85 -14.49 -11.05
C MET A 30 6.42 -14.74 -9.61
N ASP A 31 5.30 -15.44 -9.44
CA ASP A 31 4.80 -15.85 -8.13
C ASP A 31 4.55 -17.37 -8.12
N LEU A 32 5.03 -18.06 -7.09
CA LEU A 32 4.83 -19.49 -6.89
C LEU A 32 3.72 -19.74 -5.87
N ASP A 33 2.48 -19.84 -6.35
CA ASP A 33 1.28 -20.08 -5.53
C ASP A 33 1.36 -21.36 -4.67
N ALA A 34 1.91 -22.45 -5.24
CA ALA A 34 1.98 -23.73 -4.56
C ALA A 34 3.22 -24.52 -4.98
N VAL A 35 4.18 -24.66 -4.08
CA VAL A 35 5.34 -25.54 -4.28
C VAL A 35 5.08 -26.87 -3.60
N ALA A 36 4.77 -27.89 -4.39
CA ALA A 36 4.54 -29.22 -3.86
C ALA A 36 5.87 -29.91 -3.53
N THR A 37 6.13 -30.11 -2.24
CA THR A 37 7.28 -30.89 -1.76
C THR A 37 6.84 -32.25 -1.26
N ALA A 38 7.35 -33.34 -1.86
CA ALA A 38 7.24 -34.66 -1.28
C ALA A 38 8.41 -34.88 -0.33
N THR A 39 8.16 -34.89 0.98
CA THR A 39 9.20 -35.06 2.00
C THR A 39 8.97 -36.33 2.79
N SER A 40 10.00 -37.16 2.90
CA SER A 40 10.10 -38.25 3.86
C SER A 40 11.26 -37.95 4.78
N THR A 41 11.08 -38.05 6.09
CA THR A 41 12.20 -37.86 7.01
C THR A 41 13.12 -39.09 7.06
N ASP A 42 12.77 -40.21 6.41
CA ASP A 42 13.54 -41.46 6.46
C ASP A 42 13.93 -41.86 7.91
N GLY A 43 12.99 -41.65 8.85
CA GLY A 43 13.21 -41.89 10.29
C GLY A 43 14.02 -40.81 11.03
N LYS A 44 14.43 -39.71 10.36
CA LYS A 44 15.10 -38.56 10.98
C LYS A 44 14.14 -37.72 11.81
N ASP A 45 14.73 -36.94 12.72
CA ASP A 45 14.01 -36.08 13.66
C ASP A 45 13.25 -34.92 12.95
N LYS A 46 12.38 -34.25 13.71
CA LYS A 46 11.64 -33.07 13.22
C LYS A 46 12.58 -31.94 12.80
N THR A 47 13.80 -31.87 13.32
CA THR A 47 14.80 -30.85 12.96
C THR A 47 15.27 -31.02 11.52
N ALA A 48 15.54 -32.25 11.09
CA ALA A 48 15.92 -32.54 9.71
C ALA A 48 14.81 -32.11 8.72
N TRP A 49 13.55 -32.33 9.08
CA TRP A 49 12.39 -31.85 8.30
C TRP A 49 12.39 -30.31 8.19
N LYS A 50 12.61 -29.59 9.30
CA LYS A 50 12.60 -28.12 9.30
C LYS A 50 13.73 -27.55 8.44
N ASN A 51 14.93 -28.11 8.56
CA ASN A 51 16.09 -27.71 7.78
C ASN A 51 15.89 -27.95 6.28
N PHE A 52 15.24 -29.06 5.92
CA PHE A 52 14.92 -29.34 4.52
C PHE A 52 13.92 -28.32 3.97
N ASN A 53 12.82 -28.04 4.68
CA ASN A 53 11.84 -27.06 4.21
C ASN A 53 12.42 -25.65 4.10
N PHE A 54 13.29 -25.26 5.04
CA PHE A 54 14.01 -23.99 4.94
C PHE A 54 14.88 -23.93 3.68
N GLN A 55 15.63 -24.99 3.37
CA GLN A 55 16.45 -25.07 2.15
C GLN A 55 15.61 -25.04 0.87
N MET A 56 14.47 -25.75 0.87
CA MET A 56 13.56 -25.75 -0.28
C MET A 56 12.93 -24.38 -0.50
N GLY A 57 12.53 -23.68 0.56
CA GLY A 57 12.03 -22.32 0.47
C GLY A 57 13.09 -21.34 -0.04
N ALA A 58 14.34 -21.47 0.44
CA ALA A 58 15.46 -20.67 -0.05
C ALA A 58 15.73 -20.91 -1.54
N LEU A 59 15.71 -22.18 -1.97
CA LEU A 59 15.87 -22.54 -3.38
C LEU A 59 14.72 -22.01 -4.23
N SER A 60 13.47 -22.18 -3.78
CA SER A 60 12.28 -21.66 -4.45
C SER A 60 12.38 -20.15 -4.65
N SER A 61 12.65 -19.41 -3.59
CA SER A 61 12.85 -17.96 -3.64
C SER A 61 14.04 -17.58 -4.53
N ALA A 62 15.10 -18.38 -4.58
CA ALA A 62 16.20 -18.12 -5.51
C ALA A 62 15.77 -18.31 -6.98
N LEU A 63 14.94 -19.31 -7.28
CA LEU A 63 14.46 -19.56 -8.63
C LEU A 63 13.46 -18.49 -9.10
N GLU A 64 12.69 -17.89 -8.19
CA GLU A 64 11.74 -16.80 -8.49
C GLU A 64 12.39 -15.56 -9.11
N HIS A 65 13.64 -15.26 -8.79
CA HIS A 65 14.38 -14.22 -9.51
C HIS A 65 15.23 -14.79 -10.64
N ALA A 66 15.87 -15.94 -10.44
CA ALA A 66 16.89 -16.43 -11.37
C ALA A 66 16.30 -16.83 -12.72
N ILE A 67 15.08 -17.41 -12.75
CA ILE A 67 14.45 -17.84 -14.00
C ILE A 67 14.00 -16.62 -14.84
N PRO A 68 13.23 -15.64 -14.31
CA PRO A 68 12.92 -14.43 -15.08
C PRO A 68 14.17 -13.68 -15.55
N GLU A 69 15.20 -13.58 -14.70
CA GLU A 69 16.44 -12.91 -15.06
C GLU A 69 17.12 -13.62 -16.25
N GLN A 70 17.21 -14.95 -16.25
CA GLN A 70 17.75 -15.71 -17.39
C GLN A 70 16.90 -15.61 -18.66
N MET A 71 15.57 -15.52 -18.53
CA MET A 71 14.65 -15.50 -19.67
C MET A 71 14.54 -14.12 -20.33
N PHE A 72 14.59 -13.04 -19.55
CA PHE A 72 14.24 -11.70 -20.01
C PHE A 72 15.41 -10.71 -20.03
N THR A 73 16.59 -11.11 -19.55
CA THR A 73 17.77 -10.25 -19.56
C THR A 73 18.81 -10.74 -20.56
N THR A 74 19.37 -9.81 -21.32
CA THR A 74 20.49 -10.06 -22.23
C THR A 74 21.56 -8.98 -22.04
N ARG A 75 22.66 -9.04 -22.80
CA ARG A 75 23.67 -7.97 -22.78
C ARG A 75 23.11 -6.67 -23.34
N GLU A 76 22.20 -6.76 -24.30
CA GLU A 76 21.55 -5.66 -24.99
C GLU A 76 20.34 -5.13 -24.21
N ASN A 77 19.70 -5.96 -23.39
CA ASN A 77 18.60 -5.60 -22.49
C ASN A 77 18.92 -6.06 -21.05
N PRO A 78 19.75 -5.30 -20.31
CA PRO A 78 20.09 -5.65 -18.94
C PRO A 78 18.88 -5.46 -18.02
N GLY A 79 18.66 -6.40 -17.12
CA GLY A 79 17.64 -6.30 -16.07
C GLY A 79 18.10 -7.04 -14.82
N ILE A 80 17.48 -6.74 -13.68
CA ILE A 80 17.78 -7.41 -12.41
C ILE A 80 16.43 -7.80 -11.80
N ALA A 81 16.16 -9.11 -11.71
CA ALA A 81 15.04 -9.60 -10.93
C ALA A 81 15.42 -9.67 -9.43
N VAL A 82 14.44 -9.63 -8.53
CA VAL A 82 14.66 -9.66 -7.08
C VAL A 82 13.81 -10.75 -6.45
N SER A 83 14.35 -11.37 -5.42
CA SER A 83 13.61 -12.21 -4.47
C SER A 83 14.17 -12.00 -3.06
N ALA A 84 13.53 -12.59 -2.05
CA ALA A 84 13.97 -12.48 -0.66
C ALA A 84 15.44 -12.92 -0.48
N VAL A 85 15.82 -14.05 -1.09
CA VAL A 85 17.20 -14.57 -1.03
C VAL A 85 18.18 -13.64 -1.72
N LYS A 86 17.86 -13.13 -2.91
CA LYS A 86 18.74 -12.19 -3.62
C LYS A 86 18.88 -10.89 -2.87
N ALA A 87 17.80 -10.39 -2.28
CA ALA A 87 17.83 -9.17 -1.49
C ALA A 87 18.69 -9.32 -0.22
N LEU A 88 18.57 -10.43 0.52
CA LEU A 88 19.45 -10.75 1.64
C LEU A 88 20.92 -10.87 1.21
N LYS A 89 21.19 -11.49 0.05
CA LYS A 89 22.54 -11.62 -0.49
C LYS A 89 23.15 -10.26 -0.86
N ILE A 90 22.38 -9.37 -1.48
CA ILE A 90 22.82 -8.01 -1.82
C ILE A 90 23.11 -7.24 -0.54
N ALA A 91 22.19 -7.24 0.42
CA ALA A 91 22.38 -6.56 1.71
C ALA A 91 23.64 -7.06 2.44
N LEU A 92 23.87 -8.38 2.44
CA LEU A 92 25.10 -8.96 2.99
C LEU A 92 26.36 -8.47 2.25
N SER A 93 26.30 -8.35 0.93
CA SER A 93 27.43 -7.85 0.11
C SER A 93 27.69 -6.35 0.30
N GLU A 94 26.66 -5.58 0.65
CA GLU A 94 26.75 -4.16 1.02
C GLU A 94 27.26 -3.96 2.47
N GLY A 95 27.50 -5.05 3.20
CA GLY A 95 27.96 -5.00 4.59
C GLY A 95 26.86 -4.70 5.61
N GLN A 96 25.58 -4.80 5.20
CA GLN A 96 24.47 -4.63 6.12
C GLN A 96 24.42 -5.77 7.13
N ARG A 97 23.91 -5.46 8.33
CA ARG A 97 23.66 -6.46 9.36
C ARG A 97 22.43 -7.28 9.01
N ILE A 98 22.58 -8.61 9.06
CA ILE A 98 21.44 -9.54 9.01
C ILE A 98 20.94 -9.80 10.44
N TYR A 99 19.65 -9.56 10.66
CA TYR A 99 18.96 -9.81 11.91
C TYR A 99 18.21 -11.13 11.84
N ARG A 100 18.25 -11.90 12.94
CA ARG A 100 17.27 -12.94 13.25
C ARG A 100 16.44 -12.47 14.43
N ILE A 101 15.19 -12.14 14.17
CA ILE A 101 14.26 -11.49 15.09
C ILE A 101 13.28 -12.52 15.62
N ASN A 102 13.08 -12.52 16.93
CA ASN A 102 12.07 -13.30 17.62
C ASN A 102 11.52 -12.49 18.81
N LYS A 103 10.57 -13.05 19.56
CA LYS A 103 9.95 -12.33 20.69
C LYS A 103 10.95 -11.81 21.71
N ALA A 104 12.08 -12.48 21.89
CA ALA A 104 13.06 -12.11 22.91
C ALA A 104 13.89 -10.87 22.54
N ASN A 105 14.10 -10.61 21.24
CA ASN A 105 14.96 -9.50 20.80
C ASN A 105 14.23 -8.45 19.94
N MET A 106 12.94 -8.63 19.64
CA MET A 106 12.15 -7.75 18.78
C MET A 106 12.25 -6.27 19.18
N ALA A 107 12.10 -5.96 20.47
CA ALA A 107 12.13 -4.58 20.97
C ALA A 107 13.47 -3.88 20.71
N ALA A 108 14.57 -4.64 20.67
CA ALA A 108 15.90 -4.11 20.37
C ALA A 108 16.21 -4.14 18.87
N ALA A 109 15.64 -5.08 18.12
CA ALA A 109 15.93 -5.25 16.69
C ALA A 109 15.12 -4.29 15.80
N LEU A 110 13.80 -4.17 16.02
CA LEU A 110 12.91 -3.39 15.16
C LEU A 110 13.32 -1.92 14.96
N PRO A 111 13.78 -1.18 15.98
CA PRO A 111 14.18 0.23 15.79
C PRO A 111 15.39 0.42 14.87
N ASN A 112 16.13 -0.64 14.55
CA ASN A 112 17.25 -0.59 13.63
C ASN A 112 16.84 -0.80 12.17
N LEU A 113 15.60 -1.23 11.92
CA LEU A 113 15.12 -1.55 10.58
C LEU A 113 14.52 -0.30 9.93
N HIS A 114 15.03 0.12 8.77
CA HIS A 114 14.58 1.32 8.06
C HIS A 114 13.69 0.99 6.84
N PHE A 115 12.76 0.04 7.01
CA PHE A 115 11.82 -0.39 5.96
C PHE A 115 10.52 0.42 5.96
N SER A 116 9.62 0.15 5.01
CA SER A 116 8.28 0.74 5.01
C SER A 116 7.49 0.33 6.26
N GLY A 117 6.55 1.18 6.70
CA GLY A 117 5.68 0.89 7.84
C GLY A 117 4.96 -0.46 7.70
N GLU A 118 4.44 -0.77 6.50
CA GLU A 118 3.81 -2.06 6.19
C GLU A 118 4.76 -3.25 6.44
N THR A 119 6.01 -3.17 5.95
CA THR A 119 6.99 -4.25 6.15
C THR A 119 7.32 -4.40 7.64
N ILE A 120 7.50 -3.29 8.36
CA ILE A 120 7.77 -3.31 9.80
C ILE A 120 6.61 -3.90 10.58
N ASP A 121 5.37 -3.56 10.22
CA ASP A 121 4.16 -4.05 10.87
C ASP A 121 3.96 -5.54 10.63
N GLU A 122 4.19 -6.04 9.41
CA GLU A 122 4.14 -7.48 9.15
C GLU A 122 5.19 -8.24 9.97
N ILE A 123 6.44 -7.74 9.99
CA ILE A 123 7.50 -8.35 10.81
C ILE A 123 7.10 -8.38 12.28
N ARG A 124 6.56 -7.27 12.81
CA ARG A 124 6.12 -7.17 14.20
C ARG A 124 5.00 -8.17 14.48
N GLN A 125 3.97 -8.23 13.64
CA GLN A 125 2.84 -9.13 13.80
C GLN A 125 3.26 -10.60 13.74
N ALA A 126 4.13 -10.96 12.78
CA ALA A 126 4.68 -12.32 12.67
C ALA A 126 5.43 -12.74 13.95
N VAL A 127 6.29 -11.87 14.47
CA VAL A 127 7.02 -12.14 15.71
C VAL A 127 6.07 -12.22 16.91
N MET A 128 5.07 -11.35 17.01
CA MET A 128 4.02 -11.43 18.04
C MET A 128 3.22 -12.75 17.97
N ALA A 129 3.02 -13.29 16.77
CA ALA A 129 2.42 -14.60 16.54
C ALA A 129 3.36 -15.79 16.86
N GLY A 130 4.55 -15.54 17.40
CA GLY A 130 5.51 -16.58 17.80
C GLY A 130 6.38 -17.09 16.66
N LYS A 131 6.40 -16.41 15.51
CA LYS A 131 7.29 -16.71 14.39
C LYS A 131 8.66 -16.05 14.61
N GLU A 132 9.63 -16.47 13.81
CA GLU A 132 10.95 -15.85 13.72
C GLU A 132 11.12 -15.20 12.35
N VAL A 133 11.83 -14.08 12.29
CA VAL A 133 12.08 -13.33 11.05
C VAL A 133 13.57 -13.18 10.79
N ILE A 134 14.02 -13.47 9.58
CA ILE A 134 15.37 -13.15 9.11
C ILE A 134 15.28 -11.99 8.12
N THR A 135 15.99 -10.89 8.35
CA THR A 135 15.96 -9.70 7.49
C THR A 135 17.28 -8.92 7.57
N HIS A 136 17.44 -7.87 6.76
CA HIS A 136 18.57 -6.94 6.79
C HIS A 136 18.19 -5.60 7.44
N MET A 137 19.03 -4.56 7.41
CA MET A 137 18.83 -3.32 8.19
C MET A 137 18.18 -2.20 7.36
N ASP A 138 18.61 -2.05 6.11
CA ASP A 138 18.30 -0.93 5.23
C ASP A 138 17.79 -1.42 3.87
N PRO A 139 16.79 -0.77 3.25
CA PRO A 139 16.34 -1.14 1.91
C PRO A 139 17.51 -1.15 0.92
N ILE A 140 17.67 -2.25 0.20
CA ILE A 140 18.65 -2.34 -0.88
C ILE A 140 18.09 -1.63 -2.11
N ALA A 141 18.96 -1.11 -2.97
CA ALA A 141 18.57 -0.45 -4.21
C ALA A 141 19.13 -1.19 -5.42
N ILE A 142 18.26 -1.60 -6.33
CA ILE A 142 18.62 -2.08 -7.66
C ILE A 142 17.89 -1.24 -8.72
N PRO A 143 18.31 -1.24 -9.99
CA PRO A 143 17.61 -0.48 -11.04
C PRO A 143 16.12 -0.83 -11.08
N GLY A 144 15.26 0.17 -10.86
CA GLY A 144 13.80 0.02 -10.89
C GLY A 144 13.15 -0.51 -9.60
N TRP A 145 13.91 -0.84 -8.55
CA TRP A 145 13.33 -1.33 -7.30
C TRP A 145 14.18 -0.97 -6.07
N LYS A 146 13.52 -0.57 -4.99
CA LYS A 146 14.16 -0.35 -3.69
C LYS A 146 13.31 -0.98 -2.61
N GLY A 147 13.92 -1.84 -1.79
CA GLY A 147 13.11 -2.60 -0.85
C GLY A 147 13.86 -3.54 0.08
N ALA A 148 13.08 -4.31 0.82
CA ALA A 148 13.54 -5.26 1.83
C ALA A 148 13.42 -6.69 1.31
N GLY A 149 14.27 -7.58 1.82
CA GLY A 149 14.11 -9.04 1.67
C GLY A 149 14.08 -9.66 3.04
N TYR A 150 13.05 -10.44 3.33
CA TYR A 150 12.86 -11.04 4.65
C TYR A 150 12.19 -12.41 4.58
N VAL A 151 12.43 -13.21 5.61
CA VAL A 151 11.91 -14.58 5.71
C VAL A 151 11.20 -14.71 7.04
N ILE A 152 9.94 -15.12 7.02
CA ILE A 152 9.16 -15.43 8.22
C ILE A 152 9.11 -16.94 8.36
N THR A 153 9.64 -17.48 9.46
CA THR A 153 9.65 -18.92 9.73
C THR A 153 8.88 -19.25 11.00
N ASP A 154 8.09 -20.31 10.95
CA ASP A 154 7.45 -20.90 12.12
C ASP A 154 8.42 -21.88 12.81
N PRO A 155 8.91 -21.57 14.03
CA PRO A 155 9.83 -22.46 14.71
C PRO A 155 9.20 -23.79 15.15
N GLU A 156 7.87 -23.89 15.24
CA GLU A 156 7.17 -25.12 15.63
C GLU A 156 6.98 -26.06 14.45
N THR A 157 6.41 -25.53 13.36
CA THR A 157 6.08 -26.32 12.18
C THR A 157 7.23 -26.39 11.19
N GLY A 158 8.07 -25.35 11.08
CA GLY A 158 9.11 -25.17 10.06
C GLY A 158 8.59 -24.64 8.73
N ALA A 159 7.33 -24.21 8.65
CA ALA A 159 6.81 -23.45 7.53
C ALA A 159 7.58 -22.12 7.39
N GLY A 160 7.79 -21.66 6.15
CA GLY A 160 8.52 -20.42 5.88
C GLY A 160 7.91 -19.64 4.72
N ALA A 161 7.73 -18.34 4.90
CA ALA A 161 7.36 -17.39 3.86
C ALA A 161 8.58 -16.54 3.50
N TRP A 162 8.91 -16.46 2.21
CA TRP A 162 10.05 -15.73 1.67
C TRP A 162 9.52 -14.51 0.93
N LYS A 163 9.77 -13.32 1.46
CA LYS A 163 9.06 -12.10 1.05
C LYS A 163 10.03 -11.00 0.64
N ILE A 164 9.55 -10.16 -0.28
CA ILE A 164 10.17 -8.88 -0.63
C ILE A 164 9.20 -7.76 -0.21
N GLY A 165 9.74 -6.70 0.39
CA GLY A 165 8.99 -5.48 0.72
C GLY A 165 9.50 -4.33 -0.15
N GLY A 166 8.70 -3.29 -0.37
CA GLY A 166 9.12 -2.12 -1.17
C GLY A 166 8.76 -2.16 -2.66
N GLY A 167 7.88 -3.08 -3.08
CA GLY A 167 7.32 -3.09 -4.45
C GLY A 167 5.80 -3.24 -4.46
N LEU A 168 5.15 -2.41 -5.29
CA LEU A 168 3.81 -2.52 -5.90
C LEU A 168 2.62 -3.13 -5.10
N ASN A 169 2.60 -3.05 -3.78
CA ASN A 169 1.31 -2.91 -3.11
C ASN A 169 0.75 -1.56 -3.57
N GLY A 170 -0.19 -1.59 -4.53
CA GLY A 170 -0.69 -0.45 -5.30
C GLY A 170 -1.45 0.62 -4.51
N GLY A 171 -0.99 0.99 -3.32
CA GLY A 171 -1.36 2.20 -2.61
C GLY A 171 -0.26 3.23 -2.81
N LEU A 172 -0.63 4.45 -3.18
CA LEU A 172 0.24 5.63 -3.22
C LEU A 172 0.79 6.03 -1.81
N GLY A 173 0.76 5.11 -0.82
CA GLY A 173 1.12 5.32 0.57
C GLY A 173 0.28 6.42 1.25
N PRO A 174 0.80 7.02 2.34
CA PRO A 174 0.15 8.14 3.03
C PRO A 174 -0.16 9.32 2.11
N PHE A 175 0.74 9.66 1.19
CA PHE A 175 0.51 10.72 0.18
C PHE A 175 -0.64 10.36 -0.77
N GLY A 176 -0.78 9.09 -1.10
CA GLY A 176 -1.90 8.53 -1.83
C GLY A 176 -3.25 8.64 -1.17
N ALA A 177 -3.26 8.28 0.11
CA ALA A 177 -4.41 8.43 0.95
C ALA A 177 -4.83 9.90 1.03
N LEU A 178 -3.86 10.83 1.13
CA LEU A 178 -4.10 12.27 1.07
C LEU A 178 -4.79 12.69 -0.24
N LEU A 179 -4.25 12.33 -1.40
CA LEU A 179 -4.82 12.71 -2.69
C LEU A 179 -6.22 12.10 -2.92
N THR A 180 -6.40 10.84 -2.52
CA THR A 180 -7.71 10.16 -2.57
C THR A 180 -8.71 10.88 -1.67
N GLY A 181 -8.28 11.25 -0.46
CA GLY A 181 -9.07 12.04 0.46
C GLY A 181 -9.48 13.38 -0.15
N VAL A 182 -8.54 14.11 -0.76
CA VAL A 182 -8.82 15.39 -1.44
C VAL A 182 -9.90 15.23 -2.50
N ALA A 183 -9.83 14.19 -3.34
CA ALA A 183 -10.84 13.94 -4.36
C ALA A 183 -12.23 13.64 -3.75
N GLN A 184 -12.28 12.80 -2.70
CA GLN A 184 -13.53 12.46 -2.00
C GLN A 184 -14.15 13.69 -1.32
N GLY A 185 -13.33 14.47 -0.62
CA GLY A 185 -13.75 15.71 0.03
C GLY A 185 -14.26 16.76 -0.95
N ALA A 186 -13.58 16.91 -2.09
CA ALA A 186 -13.96 17.82 -3.14
C ALA A 186 -15.30 17.41 -3.79
N ALA A 187 -15.47 16.11 -4.07
CA ALA A 187 -16.71 15.57 -4.63
C ALA A 187 -17.91 15.77 -3.68
N ALA A 188 -17.71 15.54 -2.38
CA ALA A 188 -18.74 15.77 -1.36
C ALA A 188 -19.18 17.25 -1.31
N ALA A 189 -18.22 18.18 -1.27
CA ALA A 189 -18.50 19.60 -1.27
C ALA A 189 -19.17 20.05 -2.59
N ALA A 190 -18.71 19.56 -3.74
CA ALA A 190 -19.27 19.88 -5.04
C ALA A 190 -20.76 19.48 -5.15
N MET A 191 -21.18 18.36 -4.56
CA MET A 191 -22.59 17.97 -4.53
C MET A 191 -23.45 18.96 -3.74
N LEU A 192 -22.98 19.44 -2.58
CA LEU A 192 -23.69 20.44 -1.77
C LEU A 192 -23.77 21.79 -2.50
N ILE A 193 -22.68 22.21 -3.13
CA ILE A 193 -22.61 23.43 -3.93
C ILE A 193 -23.57 23.35 -5.12
N ALA A 194 -23.57 22.21 -5.83
CA ALA A 194 -24.48 21.98 -6.96
C ALA A 194 -25.96 22.00 -6.53
N LEU A 195 -26.28 21.46 -5.36
CA LEU A 195 -27.62 21.54 -4.79
C LEU A 195 -28.02 22.99 -4.50
N GLY A 196 -27.15 23.76 -3.84
CA GLY A 196 -27.39 25.18 -3.57
C GLY A 196 -27.59 25.99 -4.86
N ALA A 197 -26.76 25.75 -5.87
CA ALA A 197 -26.86 26.40 -7.17
C ALA A 197 -28.16 26.03 -7.90
N ALA A 198 -28.59 24.75 -7.86
CA ALA A 198 -29.84 24.32 -8.46
C ALA A 198 -31.06 24.97 -7.79
N ILE A 199 -31.06 25.12 -6.46
CA ILE A 199 -32.10 25.84 -5.72
C ILE A 199 -32.16 27.30 -6.17
N ALA A 200 -31.00 27.96 -6.27
CA ALA A 200 -30.92 29.38 -6.61
C ALA A 200 -31.30 29.69 -8.06
N THR A 201 -31.02 28.80 -9.01
CA THR A 201 -31.16 29.08 -10.46
C THR A 201 -32.42 28.46 -11.07
N LEU A 202 -32.85 27.30 -10.61
CA LEU A 202 -33.92 26.51 -11.23
C LEU A 202 -35.19 26.42 -10.35
N GLY A 203 -35.15 27.00 -9.15
CA GLY A 203 -36.26 26.98 -8.21
C GLY A 203 -36.61 25.58 -7.69
N PRO A 204 -37.82 25.36 -7.13
CA PRO A 204 -38.18 24.12 -6.44
C PRO A 204 -38.11 22.86 -7.30
N LEU A 205 -38.43 22.95 -8.60
CA LEU A 205 -38.40 21.82 -9.51
C LEU A 205 -36.97 21.38 -9.85
N GLY A 206 -36.05 22.32 -10.06
CA GLY A 206 -34.64 21.98 -10.27
C GLY A 206 -33.96 21.51 -8.99
N ALA A 207 -34.36 22.04 -7.83
CA ALA A 207 -33.93 21.52 -6.53
C ALA A 207 -34.32 20.05 -6.36
N LEU A 208 -35.56 19.69 -6.69
CA LEU A 208 -36.04 18.30 -6.61
C LEU A 208 -35.24 17.37 -7.53
N ALA A 209 -34.96 17.80 -8.77
CA ALA A 209 -34.15 17.04 -9.71
C ALA A 209 -32.71 16.83 -9.22
N ALA A 210 -32.09 17.88 -8.66
CA ALA A 210 -30.74 17.81 -8.08
C ALA A 210 -30.70 16.87 -6.86
N VAL A 211 -31.69 16.94 -5.96
CA VAL A 211 -31.80 16.03 -4.82
C VAL A 211 -31.91 14.58 -5.29
N LEU A 212 -32.76 14.29 -6.29
CA LEU A 212 -32.91 12.93 -6.81
C LEU A 212 -31.62 12.41 -7.45
N LEU A 213 -30.94 13.23 -8.26
CA LEU A 213 -29.66 12.86 -8.86
C LEU A 213 -28.57 12.59 -7.81
N ILE A 214 -28.47 13.47 -6.81
CA ILE A 214 -27.48 13.34 -5.74
C ILE A 214 -27.79 12.08 -4.91
N THR A 215 -29.03 11.89 -4.46
CA THR A 215 -29.37 10.80 -3.52
C THR A 215 -29.40 9.43 -4.18
N LEU A 216 -29.83 9.32 -5.45
CA LEU A 216 -29.99 8.03 -6.14
C LEU A 216 -28.74 7.59 -6.91
N VAL A 217 -27.84 8.53 -7.25
CA VAL A 217 -26.68 8.23 -8.12
C VAL A 217 -25.38 8.66 -7.47
N LEU A 218 -25.19 9.95 -7.21
CA LEU A 218 -23.86 10.47 -6.85
C LEU A 218 -23.44 10.11 -5.42
N LEU A 219 -24.37 10.18 -4.47
CA LEU A 219 -24.14 9.85 -3.07
C LEU A 219 -23.79 8.36 -2.87
N PRO A 220 -24.55 7.39 -3.41
CA PRO A 220 -24.18 5.98 -3.24
C PRO A 220 -22.83 5.65 -3.89
N ILE A 221 -22.51 6.24 -5.05
CA ILE A 221 -21.17 6.10 -5.66
C ILE A 221 -20.09 6.64 -4.73
N LEU A 222 -20.26 7.85 -4.18
CA LEU A 222 -19.29 8.43 -3.25
C LEU A 222 -19.12 7.57 -1.98
N LEU A 223 -20.20 7.01 -1.43
CA LEU A 223 -20.13 6.16 -0.25
C LEU A 223 -19.40 4.85 -0.54
N ILE A 224 -19.57 4.27 -1.72
CA ILE A 224 -18.83 3.07 -2.15
C ILE A 224 -17.33 3.41 -2.27
N GLU A 225 -16.97 4.53 -2.88
CA GLU A 225 -15.57 4.99 -2.99
C GLU A 225 -14.94 5.24 -1.62
N ILE A 226 -15.68 5.84 -0.69
CA ILE A 226 -15.23 6.05 0.70
C ILE A 226 -14.99 4.71 1.40
N ALA A 227 -15.95 3.78 1.28
CA ALA A 227 -15.83 2.45 1.88
C ALA A 227 -14.63 1.68 1.29
N TYR A 228 -14.45 1.72 -0.03
CA TYR A 228 -13.33 1.10 -0.72
C TYR A 228 -12.00 1.68 -0.25
N ALA A 229 -11.86 3.01 -0.23
CA ALA A 229 -10.64 3.67 0.26
C ALA A 229 -10.30 3.28 1.71
N ASN A 230 -11.31 3.15 2.58
CA ASN A 230 -11.08 2.72 3.97
C ASN A 230 -10.64 1.24 4.09
N THR A 231 -10.87 0.42 3.07
CA THR A 231 -10.37 -0.97 3.03
C THR A 231 -8.99 -1.09 2.38
N VAL A 232 -8.65 -0.16 1.50
CA VAL A 232 -7.36 -0.13 0.79
C VAL A 232 -6.27 0.50 1.65
N PHE A 233 -6.57 1.64 2.26
CA PHE A 233 -5.65 2.33 3.17
C PHE A 233 -5.88 1.79 4.57
N THR A 234 -4.90 1.08 5.13
CA THR A 234 -5.12 0.32 6.37
C THR A 234 -4.23 0.77 7.51
N SER A 235 -3.11 1.43 7.22
CA SER A 235 -2.24 1.95 8.26
C SER A 235 -2.84 3.21 8.91
N ASP A 236 -2.50 3.42 10.18
CA ASP A 236 -2.93 4.61 10.93
C ASP A 236 -2.50 5.92 10.23
N ALA A 237 -1.29 5.93 9.65
CA ALA A 237 -0.75 7.07 8.91
C ALA A 237 -1.57 7.37 7.64
N GLU A 238 -1.91 6.34 6.86
CA GLU A 238 -2.73 6.50 5.66
C GLU A 238 -4.16 6.95 6.01
N GLN A 239 -4.76 6.38 7.06
CA GLN A 239 -6.09 6.80 7.52
C GLN A 239 -6.11 8.26 7.98
N ALA A 240 -5.07 8.70 8.70
CA ALA A 240 -4.92 10.11 9.07
C ALA A 240 -4.81 11.00 7.82
N CYS A 241 -3.97 10.64 6.85
CA CYS A 241 -3.82 11.39 5.61
C CYS A 241 -5.09 11.38 4.75
N LEU A 242 -5.87 10.29 4.75
CA LEU A 242 -7.16 10.19 4.07
C LEU A 242 -8.18 11.18 4.64
N VAL A 243 -8.26 11.30 5.96
CA VAL A 243 -9.13 12.26 6.65
C VAL A 243 -8.68 13.70 6.39
N ILE A 244 -7.38 13.99 6.54
CA ILE A 244 -6.79 15.30 6.22
C ILE A 244 -7.11 15.69 4.77
N GLY A 245 -6.98 14.74 3.84
CA GLY A 245 -7.31 14.92 2.44
C GLY A 245 -8.78 15.31 2.26
N ARG A 246 -9.71 14.57 2.87
CA ARG A 246 -11.15 14.86 2.79
C ARG A 246 -11.47 16.28 3.25
N VAL A 247 -10.92 16.70 4.38
CA VAL A 247 -11.12 18.07 4.88
C VAL A 247 -10.54 19.11 3.91
N THR A 248 -9.31 18.88 3.43
CA THR A 248 -8.62 19.78 2.51
C THR A 248 -9.36 19.93 1.18
N GLY A 249 -9.83 18.82 0.61
CA GLY A 249 -10.59 18.80 -0.63
C GLY A 249 -11.92 19.53 -0.52
N SER A 250 -12.66 19.31 0.58
CA SER A 250 -13.90 20.04 0.84
C SER A 250 -13.65 21.54 0.96
N PHE A 251 -12.61 21.95 1.69
CA PHE A 251 -12.26 23.36 1.84
C PHE A 251 -11.89 24.02 0.51
N LEU A 252 -11.07 23.34 -0.31
CA LEU A 252 -10.66 23.86 -1.61
C LEU A 252 -11.84 24.03 -2.57
N SER A 253 -12.77 23.07 -2.61
CA SER A 253 -13.98 23.17 -3.44
C SER A 253 -14.88 24.34 -3.05
N VAL A 254 -15.01 24.61 -1.76
CA VAL A 254 -15.78 25.75 -1.27
C VAL A 254 -15.09 27.07 -1.62
N LEU A 255 -13.77 27.15 -1.44
CA LEU A 255 -12.98 28.33 -1.78
C LEU A 255 -13.04 28.63 -3.30
N ILE A 256 -13.03 27.61 -4.15
CA ILE A 256 -13.23 27.79 -5.59
C ILE A 256 -14.64 28.30 -5.88
N ALA A 257 -15.66 27.80 -5.18
CA ALA A 257 -17.05 28.20 -5.38
C ALA A 257 -17.36 29.64 -4.92
N THR A 258 -16.76 30.10 -3.82
CA THR A 258 -16.90 31.49 -3.32
C THR A 258 -16.28 32.52 -4.27
N VAL A 259 -15.19 32.17 -4.94
CA VAL A 259 -14.56 33.03 -5.96
C VAL A 259 -15.47 33.21 -7.18
N HIS A 260 -16.36 32.24 -7.47
CA HIS A 260 -17.20 32.25 -8.67
C HIS A 260 -18.67 32.63 -8.41
N SER A 261 -19.18 32.54 -7.18
CA SER A 261 -20.57 32.87 -6.85
C SER A 261 -20.71 33.62 -5.53
N GLY A 262 -21.42 34.75 -5.54
CA GLY A 262 -21.62 35.61 -4.37
C GLY A 262 -22.57 35.04 -3.31
N SER A 263 -22.40 35.56 -2.08
CA SER A 263 -23.14 35.43 -0.80
C SER A 263 -23.59 34.05 -0.29
N PHE A 264 -24.07 33.12 -1.13
CA PHE A 264 -24.48 31.78 -0.64
C PHE A 264 -23.28 30.89 -0.29
N ALA A 265 -22.15 31.14 -0.96
CA ALA A 265 -20.91 30.43 -0.70
C ALA A 265 -20.31 30.77 0.69
N GLU A 266 -20.60 31.94 1.25
CA GLU A 266 -20.14 32.35 2.59
C GLU A 266 -20.80 31.55 3.72
N LEU A 267 -22.10 31.22 3.60
CA LEU A 267 -22.81 30.37 4.58
C LEU A 267 -22.24 28.94 4.61
N VAL A 268 -21.86 28.42 3.44
CA VAL A 268 -21.24 27.10 3.30
C VAL A 268 -19.80 27.10 3.86
N VAL A 269 -19.07 28.22 3.74
CA VAL A 269 -17.75 28.42 4.39
C VAL A 269 -17.85 28.33 5.91
N GLU A 270 -18.84 28.97 6.54
CA GLU A 270 -18.99 28.92 8.00
C GLU A 270 -19.33 27.52 8.51
N ILE A 271 -20.24 26.81 7.84
CA ILE A 271 -20.67 25.46 8.25
C ILE A 271 -19.55 24.43 8.05
N LEU A 272 -18.89 24.44 6.88
CA LEU A 272 -17.80 23.50 6.61
C LEU A 272 -16.51 23.88 7.35
N GLY A 273 -16.28 25.16 7.62
CA GLY A 273 -15.21 25.63 8.49
C GLY A 273 -15.39 25.12 9.92
N PHE A 274 -16.61 25.17 10.47
CA PHE A 274 -16.92 24.67 11.81
C PHE A 274 -16.84 23.14 11.91
N ILE A 275 -17.34 22.41 10.90
CA ILE A 275 -17.25 20.94 10.86
C ILE A 275 -15.79 20.50 10.65
N GLY A 276 -15.07 21.16 9.74
CA GLY A 276 -13.66 20.92 9.49
C GLY A 276 -12.79 21.18 10.71
N MET A 277 -12.99 22.28 11.43
CA MET A 277 -12.26 22.55 12.68
C MET A 277 -12.54 21.51 13.77
N ASN A 278 -13.77 21.04 13.92
CA ASN A 278 -14.08 20.02 14.94
C ASN A 278 -13.46 18.66 14.59
N ILE A 279 -13.51 18.25 13.31
CA ILE A 279 -12.85 17.02 12.84
C ILE A 279 -11.32 17.13 12.96
N LEU A 280 -10.75 18.31 12.69
CA LEU A 280 -9.31 18.57 12.85
C LEU A 280 -8.86 18.63 14.32
N MET A 281 -9.75 18.98 15.26
CA MET A 281 -9.45 18.98 16.70
C MET A 281 -9.59 17.61 17.35
N GLU A 282 -10.31 16.68 16.73
CA GLU A 282 -10.42 15.27 17.16
C GLU A 282 -9.35 14.35 16.52
N GLY A 283 -8.62 14.84 15.51
CA GLY A 283 -7.58 14.10 14.79
C GLY A 283 -6.17 14.27 15.37
N ASP A 284 -5.38 13.19 15.31
CA ASP A 284 -3.98 13.09 15.77
C ASP A 284 -3.04 13.94 14.89
N TYR A 285 -2.96 15.25 15.17
CA TYR A 285 -2.23 16.26 14.37
C TYR A 285 -0.71 16.03 14.30
N ASP A 286 -0.17 15.14 15.14
CA ASP A 286 1.26 14.84 15.19
C ASP A 286 1.76 14.11 13.92
N ARG A 287 0.85 13.56 13.10
CA ARG A 287 1.18 12.77 11.90
C ARG A 287 1.09 13.52 10.57
N VAL A 288 0.82 14.82 10.57
CA VAL A 288 0.73 15.63 9.34
C VAL A 288 2.03 15.58 8.51
N GLY A 289 3.19 15.45 9.19
CA GLY A 289 4.49 15.29 8.53
C GLY A 289 4.66 13.99 7.75
N GLU A 290 3.82 12.98 8.01
CA GLU A 290 3.85 11.67 7.35
C GLU A 290 3.11 11.68 6.01
N CYS A 291 2.32 12.73 5.72
CA CYS A 291 1.56 12.85 4.48
C CYS A 291 2.34 13.51 3.33
N ALA A 292 3.59 13.92 3.55
CA ALA A 292 4.45 14.50 2.52
C ALA A 292 5.04 13.41 1.59
N PRO A 293 5.25 13.71 0.29
CA PRO A 293 5.89 12.78 -0.64
C PRO A 293 7.37 12.53 -0.33
#